data_AF-A0A2P8DHI5-F1
#
_entry.id   AF-A0A2P8DHI5-F1
#
_cell.length_a   1.000
_cell.length_b   1.000
_cell.length_c   1.000
_cell.angle_alpha   90.00
_cell.angle_beta   90.00
_cell.angle_gamma   90.00
#
_symmetry.space_group_name_H-M   'P 1'
#
loop_
_entity.id
_entity.type
_entity.pdbx_description
1 polymer ?
#
loop_
_entity_poly.entity_id
_entity_poly.type
_entity_poly.pdbx_seq_one_letter_code
_entity_poly.pdbx_strand_id
1 'polypeptide(L)'
;MTAAEIPVPTAVSVQPEPDGRLAQLLGEYDAAKAWADEANARFEAVKDGIKAELAAAAPGVDQVDVASPSLQQPLRLVHVERWSLDSKRMKAEDPESYVRYARKSGTWQLRAVK
;
A
#
# COMPACT_ATOMS: atom_id res chain seq x y z
N MET A 1 9.18 -43.00 4.78
CA MET A 1 9.47 -41.62 4.34
C MET A 1 9.31 -40.73 5.56
N THR A 2 10.42 -40.40 6.23
CA THR A 2 10.43 -39.64 7.48
C THR A 2 10.40 -38.15 7.15
N ALA A 3 9.41 -37.43 7.64
CA ALA A 3 9.30 -35.98 7.45
C ALA A 3 10.45 -35.29 8.20
N ALA A 4 11.22 -34.47 7.49
CA ALA A 4 12.25 -33.64 8.10
C ALA A 4 11.59 -32.54 8.94
N GLU A 5 11.88 -32.55 10.23
CA GLU A 5 11.46 -31.52 11.19
C GLU A 5 12.23 -30.22 10.87
N ILE A 6 11.51 -29.16 10.51
CA ILE A 6 12.11 -27.85 10.24
C ILE A 6 12.42 -27.21 11.59
N PRO A 7 13.69 -26.95 11.94
CA PRO A 7 14.02 -26.31 13.21
C PRO A 7 13.49 -24.88 13.22
N VAL A 8 12.66 -24.55 14.22
CA VAL A 8 12.15 -23.19 14.45
C VAL A 8 13.33 -22.33 14.92
N PRO A 9 13.65 -21.21 14.25
CA PRO A 9 14.77 -20.37 14.65
C PRO A 9 14.49 -19.74 16.02
N THR A 10 15.33 -20.04 17.01
CA THR A 10 15.28 -19.45 18.35
C THR A 10 15.70 -17.99 18.26
N ALA A 11 14.80 -17.07 18.62
CA ALA A 11 15.11 -15.63 18.65
C ALA A 11 16.15 -15.34 19.75
N VAL A 12 17.24 -14.65 19.39
CA VAL A 12 18.28 -14.19 20.32
C VAL A 12 18.08 -12.70 20.59
N SER A 13 18.05 -12.31 21.87
CA SER A 13 17.99 -10.90 22.29
C SER A 13 19.40 -10.36 22.50
N VAL A 14 19.69 -9.17 21.98
CA VAL A 14 20.97 -8.48 22.11
C VAL A 14 20.74 -7.13 22.79
N GLN A 15 21.45 -6.87 23.88
CA GLN A 15 21.49 -5.56 24.52
C GLN A 15 22.74 -4.81 24.03
N PRO A 16 22.59 -3.69 23.30
CA PRO A 16 23.73 -2.91 22.82
C PRO A 16 24.44 -2.21 23.98
N GLU A 17 25.76 -2.07 23.87
CA GLU A 17 26.54 -1.21 24.76
C GLU A 17 26.11 0.26 24.58
N PRO A 18 25.92 1.04 25.67
CA PRO A 18 25.35 2.40 25.61
C PRO A 18 26.05 3.36 24.64
N ASP A 19 27.37 3.28 24.53
CA ASP A 19 28.19 4.14 23.66
C ASP A 19 28.71 3.42 22.41
N GLY A 20 28.25 2.19 22.19
CA GLY A 20 28.64 1.37 21.05
C GLY A 20 28.03 1.85 19.74
N ARG A 21 28.65 1.49 18.62
CA ARG A 21 28.15 1.84 17.27
C ARG A 21 26.71 1.38 17.04
N LEU A 22 26.32 0.24 17.60
CA LEU A 22 24.96 -0.29 17.48
C LEU A 22 23.92 0.62 18.17
N ALA A 23 24.21 1.12 19.37
CA ALA A 23 23.31 2.04 20.08
C ALA A 23 23.11 3.35 19.29
N GLN A 24 24.19 3.89 18.71
CA GLN A 24 24.12 5.07 17.84
C GLN A 24 23.24 4.82 16.61
N LEU A 25 23.45 3.70 15.91
CA LEU A 25 22.66 3.34 14.73
C LEU A 25 21.18 3.12 15.04
N LEU A 26 20.86 2.54 16.20
CA LEU A 26 19.47 2.37 16.64
C LEU A 26 18.79 3.72 16.91
N GLY A 27 19.50 4.67 17.52
CA GLY A 27 19.01 6.04 17.69
C GLY A 27 18.79 6.77 16.35
N GLU A 28 19.75 6.66 15.42
CA GLU A 28 19.62 7.20 14.06
C GLU A 28 18.45 6.56 13.30
N TYR A 29 18.25 5.25 13.47
CA TYR A 29 17.17 4.51 12.85
C TYR A 29 15.80 5.03 13.29
N ASP A 30 15.55 5.18 14.59
CA ASP A 30 14.25 5.63 15.09
C ASP A 30 13.93 7.05 14.60
N ALA A 31 14.93 7.94 14.62
CA ALA A 31 14.78 9.28 14.06
C ALA A 31 14.46 9.22 12.56
N ALA A 32 15.28 8.51 11.77
CA ALA A 32 15.08 8.39 10.33
C ALA A 32 13.72 7.76 9.97
N LYS A 33 13.25 6.80 10.77
CA LYS A 33 11.94 6.16 10.59
C LYS A 33 10.80 7.15 10.78
N ALA A 34 10.86 7.97 11.82
CA ALA A 34 9.85 9.00 12.07
C ALA A 34 9.76 10.00 10.91
N TRP A 35 10.90 10.49 10.43
CA TRP A 35 10.95 11.39 9.27
C TRP A 35 10.42 10.73 8.00
N ALA A 36 10.76 9.46 7.76
CA ALA A 36 10.26 8.71 6.61
C ALA A 36 8.74 8.53 6.65
N ASP A 37 8.17 8.24 7.83
CA ASP A 37 6.74 8.08 8.01
C ASP A 37 5.98 9.39 7.79
N GLU A 38 6.49 10.51 8.31
CA GLU A 38 5.91 11.83 8.10
C GLU A 38 5.95 12.23 6.61
N ALA A 39 7.10 12.06 5.96
CA ALA A 39 7.27 12.34 4.54
C ALA A 39 6.33 11.47 3.69
N ASN A 40 6.18 10.19 4.04
CA ASN A 40 5.25 9.29 3.36
C ASN A 40 3.80 9.71 3.57
N ALA A 41 3.39 10.08 4.79
CA ALA A 41 2.05 10.58 5.08
C ALA A 41 1.73 11.84 4.27
N ARG A 42 2.68 12.78 4.19
CA ARG A 42 2.54 13.99 3.38
C ARG A 42 2.44 13.67 1.89
N PHE A 43 3.25 12.74 1.39
CA PHE A 43 3.20 12.30 0.01
C PHE A 43 1.84 11.69 -0.35
N GLU A 44 1.31 10.81 0.51
CA GLU A 44 -0.02 10.22 0.34
C GLU A 44 -1.12 11.28 0.36
N ALA A 45 -1.06 12.25 1.27
CA ALA A 45 -2.02 13.36 1.32
C ALA A 45 -2.03 14.20 0.03
N VAL A 46 -0.85 14.52 -0.52
CA VAL A 46 -0.74 15.24 -1.80
C VAL A 46 -1.31 14.39 -2.95
N LYS A 47 -1.00 13.10 -2.98
CA LYS A 47 -1.53 12.18 -4.00
C LYS A 47 -3.04 12.10 -3.96
N ASP A 48 -3.64 12.02 -2.77
CA ASP A 48 -5.09 11.96 -2.62
C ASP A 48 -5.75 13.30 -2.99
N GLY A 49 -5.12 14.43 -2.68
CA GLY A 49 -5.53 15.74 -3.19
C GLY A 49 -5.55 15.78 -4.72
N ILE A 50 -4.48 15.33 -5.39
CA ILE A 50 -4.42 15.27 -6.85
C ILE A 50 -5.53 14.39 -7.42
N LYS A 51 -5.79 13.22 -6.82
CA LYS A 51 -6.88 12.34 -7.28
C LYS A 51 -8.25 13.03 -7.16
N ALA A 52 -8.51 13.71 -6.04
CA ALA A 52 -9.77 14.40 -5.80
C ALA A 52 -10.00 15.51 -6.83
N GLU A 53 -8.98 16.35 -7.07
CA GLU A 53 -9.04 17.43 -8.06
C GLU A 53 -9.25 16.89 -9.48
N LEU A 54 -8.52 15.84 -9.87
CA LEU A 54 -8.68 15.22 -11.20
C LEU A 54 -10.06 14.57 -11.39
N ALA A 55 -10.59 13.90 -10.36
CA ALA A 55 -11.92 13.30 -10.40
C ALA A 55 -13.03 14.38 -10.47
N ALA A 56 -12.83 15.52 -9.81
CA ALA A 56 -13.75 16.66 -9.87
C ALA A 56 -13.70 17.38 -11.23
N ALA A 57 -12.51 17.49 -11.83
CA ALA A 57 -12.32 18.14 -13.13
C ALA A 57 -12.89 17.34 -14.32
N ALA A 58 -12.94 16.01 -14.21
CA ALA A 58 -13.45 15.11 -15.25
C ALA A 58 -14.41 14.06 -14.68
N PRO A 59 -15.61 14.46 -14.24
CA PRO A 59 -16.57 13.52 -13.65
C PRO A 59 -17.06 12.51 -14.67
N GLY A 60 -17.14 11.24 -14.27
CA GLY A 60 -17.67 10.15 -15.10
C GLY A 60 -16.67 9.54 -16.10
N VAL A 61 -15.40 9.95 -16.07
CA VAL A 61 -14.34 9.38 -16.91
C VAL A 61 -13.49 8.42 -16.09
N ASP A 62 -13.31 7.18 -16.55
CA ASP A 62 -12.50 6.16 -15.84
C ASP A 62 -10.98 6.39 -15.94
N GLN A 63 -10.53 7.28 -16.83
CA GLN A 63 -9.12 7.59 -17.05
C GLN A 63 -8.91 9.08 -17.34
N VAL A 64 -7.98 9.71 -16.61
CA VAL A 64 -7.61 11.12 -16.78
C VAL A 64 -6.08 11.23 -16.84
N ASP A 65 -5.57 11.81 -17.92
CA ASP A 65 -4.15 12.11 -18.08
C ASP A 65 -3.89 13.59 -17.77
N VAL A 66 -2.88 13.86 -16.95
CA VAL A 66 -2.44 15.21 -16.60
C VAL A 66 -0.96 15.40 -16.91
N ALA A 67 -0.67 16.46 -17.64
CA ALA A 67 0.69 16.92 -17.91
C ALA A 67 0.86 18.33 -17.33
N SER A 68 2.03 18.59 -16.76
CA SER A 68 2.39 19.91 -16.22
C SER A 68 3.90 20.11 -16.33
N PRO A 69 4.38 21.33 -16.63
CA PRO A 69 5.82 21.63 -16.63
C PRO A 69 6.48 21.42 -15.26
N SER A 70 5.70 21.37 -14.18
CA SER A 70 6.21 21.08 -12.82
C SER A 70 6.38 19.58 -12.56
N LEU A 71 5.84 18.71 -13.41
CA LEU A 71 5.97 17.26 -13.29
C LEU A 71 7.15 16.76 -14.11
N GLN A 72 7.95 15.86 -13.53
CA GLN A 72 9.01 15.16 -14.27
C GLN A 72 8.44 14.22 -15.33
N GLN A 73 7.26 13.63 -15.06
CA GLN A 73 6.54 12.73 -15.95
C GLN A 73 5.03 13.00 -15.85
N PRO A 74 4.28 12.89 -16.95
CA PRO A 74 2.83 12.98 -16.89
C PRO A 74 2.25 11.93 -15.93
N LEU A 75 1.15 12.28 -15.28
CA LEU A 75 0.42 11.36 -14.40
C LEU A 75 -0.88 10.93 -15.06
N ARG A 76 -1.26 9.68 -14.81
CA ARG A 76 -2.52 9.08 -15.21
C ARG A 76 -3.28 8.66 -13.97
N LEU A 77 -4.47 9.21 -13.80
CA LEU A 77 -5.47 8.71 -12.88
C LEU A 77 -6.30 7.66 -13.61
N VAL A 78 -6.39 6.45 -13.05
CA VAL A 78 -7.21 5.37 -13.61
C VAL A 78 -8.06 4.73 -12.53
N HIS A 79 -9.33 4.51 -12.83
CA HIS A 79 -10.23 3.72 -12.01
C HIS A 79 -10.02 2.24 -12.34
N VAL A 80 -9.45 1.50 -11.40
CA VAL A 80 -9.22 0.06 -11.58
C VAL A 80 -10.34 -0.70 -10.88
N GLU A 81 -11.18 -1.34 -11.68
CA GLU A 81 -12.20 -2.24 -11.18
C GLU A 81 -11.56 -3.56 -10.72
N ARG A 82 -11.86 -3.95 -9.49
CA ARG A 82 -11.44 -5.22 -8.89
C ARG A 82 -12.65 -5.99 -8.42
N TRP A 83 -12.79 -7.19 -8.95
CA TRP A 83 -13.70 -8.20 -8.44
C TRP A 83 -13.04 -8.91 -7.27
N SER A 84 -13.73 -8.95 -6.12
CA SER A 84 -13.29 -9.68 -4.94
C SER A 84 -14.43 -10.54 -4.42
N LEU A 85 -14.12 -11.78 -4.01
CA LEU A 85 -15.09 -12.63 -3.32
C LEU A 85 -15.18 -12.20 -1.85
N ASP A 86 -16.39 -11.94 -1.37
CA ASP A 86 -16.66 -11.71 0.04
C ASP A 86 -16.61 -13.05 0.80
N SER A 87 -15.39 -13.54 1.06
CA SER A 87 -15.14 -14.84 1.67
C SER A 87 -15.70 -14.97 3.09
N LYS A 88 -15.91 -13.84 3.78
CA LYS A 88 -16.50 -13.81 5.12
C LYS A 88 -18.00 -14.09 5.06
N ARG A 89 -18.73 -13.44 4.13
CA ARG A 89 -20.15 -13.75 3.90
C ARG A 89 -20.34 -15.13 3.27
N MET A 90 -19.48 -15.50 2.33
CA MET A 90 -19.53 -16.81 1.66
C MET A 90 -19.43 -17.97 2.66
N LYS A 91 -18.51 -17.91 3.63
CA LYS A 91 -18.38 -18.93 4.68
C LYS A 91 -19.57 -18.96 5.67
N ALA A 92 -20.31 -17.87 5.79
CA ALA A 92 -21.39 -17.73 6.76
C ALA A 92 -22.76 -18.14 6.21
N GLU A 93 -23.01 -17.90 4.92
CA GLU A 93 -24.33 -18.10 4.31
C GLU A 93 -24.42 -19.39 3.48
N ASP A 94 -23.40 -19.74 2.68
CA ASP A 94 -23.39 -20.97 1.87
C ASP A 94 -21.98 -21.29 1.30
N PRO A 95 -21.23 -22.25 1.87
CA PRO A 95 -19.85 -22.54 1.46
C PRO A 95 -19.70 -23.13 0.05
N GLU A 96 -20.79 -23.58 -0.60
CA GLU A 96 -20.74 -24.18 -1.95
C GLU A 96 -21.06 -23.19 -3.10
N SER A 97 -21.59 -22.00 -2.81
CA SER A 97 -22.08 -21.05 -3.81
C SER A 97 -21.07 -19.93 -4.15
N TYR A 98 -20.19 -20.18 -5.13
CA TYR A 98 -19.10 -19.25 -5.51
C TYR A 98 -19.51 -17.97 -6.28
N VAL A 99 -20.63 -17.98 -7.01
CA VAL A 99 -20.93 -16.93 -8.02
C VAL A 99 -21.73 -15.75 -7.46
N ARG A 100 -22.49 -15.94 -6.37
CA ARG A 100 -23.36 -14.88 -5.81
C ARG A 100 -22.62 -13.84 -4.97
N TYR A 101 -21.40 -14.13 -4.50
CA TYR A 101 -20.67 -13.29 -3.55
C TYR A 101 -19.54 -12.45 -4.18
N ALA A 102 -19.49 -12.38 -5.51
CA ALA A 102 -18.54 -11.51 -6.19
C ALA A 102 -18.92 -10.03 -5.96
N ARG A 103 -18.12 -9.31 -5.17
CA ARG A 103 -18.26 -7.87 -4.97
C ARG A 103 -17.38 -7.13 -5.98
N LYS A 104 -17.98 -6.21 -6.72
CA LYS A 104 -17.27 -5.22 -7.52
C LYS A 104 -16.80 -4.09 -6.61
N SER A 105 -15.50 -3.87 -6.57
CA SER A 105 -14.85 -2.74 -5.90
C SER A 105 -14.03 -1.98 -6.93
N GLY A 106 -13.82 -0.70 -6.70
CA GLY A 106 -12.99 0.14 -7.56
C GLY A 106 -11.97 0.88 -6.72
N THR A 107 -10.76 1.04 -7.24
CA THR A 107 -9.74 1.89 -6.61
C THR A 107 -9.14 2.82 -7.63
N TRP A 108 -9.07 4.10 -7.28
CA TRP A 108 -8.38 5.11 -8.06
C TRP A 108 -6.88 5.00 -7.87
N GLN A 109 -6.17 4.75 -8.96
CA GLN A 109 -4.72 4.64 -8.96
C GLN A 109 -4.13 5.78 -9.76
N LEU A 110 -3.18 6.49 -9.15
CA LEU A 110 -2.38 7.51 -9.81
C LEU A 110 -1.03 6.87 -10.18
N ARG A 111 -0.68 6.89 -11.46
CA ARG A 111 0.54 6.28 -11.99
C ARG A 111 1.27 7.24 -12.91
N ALA A 112 2.60 7.18 -12.97
CA ALA A 112 3.36 7.91 -13.97
C ALA A 112 3.22 7.23 -15.35
N VAL A 113 3.12 8.04 -16.40
CA VAL A 113 3.09 7.59 -17.80
C VAL A 113 4.50 7.74 -18.36
N LYS A 114 5.03 6.66 -18.94
CA LYS A 114 6.31 6.66 -19.66
C LYS A 114 6.14 7.20 -21.07
#